data_AF-A0A365NL91-F1
#
_entry.id   AF-A0A365NL91-F1
#
_cell.length_a   1.000
_cell.length_b   1.000
_cell.length_c   1.000
_cell.angle_alpha   90.00
_cell.angle_beta   90.00
_cell.angle_gamma   90.00
#
_symmetry.space_group_name_H-M   'P 1'
#
loop_
_entity.id
_entity.type
_entity.pdbx_description
1 polymer ?
#
loop_
_entity_poly.entity_id
_entity_poly.type
_entity_poly.pdbx_seq_one_letter_code
_entity_poly.pdbx_strand_id
1 'polypeptide(L)'
;MDVSKVDYILDEFHYFWETPFGETDSSFPTCKVDRPEKGDPTVLMGIMNHMLNYDIMGVVVPNQADAEKTNSEYSIQKQVDLCESSWGRRPNVVLLDWVNVGEAMDAQISLNGLRGSHS
;
A
#
# COMPACT_ATOMS: atom_id res chain seq x y z
N MET A 1 -17.82 1.47 -14.04
CA MET A 1 -18.45 2.81 -14.02
C MET A 1 -18.07 3.51 -15.31
N ASP A 2 -18.95 4.33 -15.90
CA ASP A 2 -18.66 5.00 -17.18
C ASP A 2 -18.04 6.38 -16.94
N VAL A 3 -16.72 6.48 -17.13
CA VAL A 3 -15.93 7.69 -16.92
C VAL A 3 -16.23 8.79 -17.95
N SER A 4 -16.96 8.49 -19.03
CA SER A 4 -17.31 9.48 -20.06
C SER A 4 -18.53 10.35 -19.72
N LYS A 5 -19.23 10.03 -18.62
CA LYS A 5 -20.48 10.72 -18.24
C LYS A 5 -20.26 12.01 -17.46
N VAL A 6 -19.13 12.14 -16.77
CA VAL A 6 -18.83 13.25 -15.87
C VAL A 6 -17.32 13.47 -15.77
N ASP A 7 -16.86 14.72 -15.68
CA ASP A 7 -15.43 15.06 -15.68
C ASP A 7 -14.72 14.89 -14.32
N TYR A 8 -15.45 14.45 -13.28
CA TYR A 8 -14.92 14.27 -11.93
C TYR A 8 -14.75 12.80 -11.51
N ILE A 9 -15.10 11.84 -12.37
CA ILE A 9 -14.76 10.42 -12.17
C ILE A 9 -13.55 10.13 -13.04
N LEU A 10 -12.41 9.87 -12.39
CA LEU A 10 -11.15 9.58 -13.04
C LEU A 10 -10.85 8.07 -12.96
N ASP A 11 -10.18 7.54 -13.99
CA ASP A 11 -9.64 6.18 -13.95
C ASP A 11 -8.40 6.15 -13.04
N GLU A 12 -8.45 5.36 -11.98
CA GLU A 12 -7.37 5.24 -10.98
C GLU A 12 -6.03 4.92 -11.63
N PHE A 13 -5.97 3.95 -12.53
CA PHE A 13 -4.73 3.44 -13.11
C PHE A 13 -4.18 4.32 -14.24
N HIS A 14 -4.84 5.43 -14.56
CA HIS A 14 -4.22 6.51 -15.32
C HIS A 14 -3.31 7.37 -14.42
N TYR A 15 -3.59 7.44 -13.11
CA TYR A 15 -2.91 8.35 -12.18
C TYR A 15 -2.12 7.64 -11.09
N PHE A 16 -2.43 6.36 -10.82
CA PHE A 16 -1.82 5.56 -9.80
C PHE A 16 -1.17 4.30 -10.37
N TRP A 17 -0.04 3.90 -9.76
CA TRP A 17 0.47 2.55 -9.80
C TRP A 17 0.16 1.85 -8.47
N GLU A 18 0.03 0.53 -8.50
CA GLU A 18 -0.15 -0.30 -7.30
C GLU A 18 0.69 -1.58 -7.35
N THR A 19 1.15 -2.04 -6.18
CA THR A 19 1.75 -3.37 -6.00
C THR A 19 0.71 -4.50 -6.14
N PRO A 20 1.13 -5.78 -6.28
CA PRO A 20 0.19 -6.90 -6.39
C PRO A 20 -0.78 -6.99 -5.21
N PHE A 21 -1.97 -7.52 -5.47
CA PHE A 21 -2.93 -7.92 -4.44
C PHE A 21 -2.69 -9.37 -4.01
N GLY A 22 -3.28 -9.78 -2.89
CA GLY A 22 -3.30 -11.19 -2.48
C GLY A 22 -1.95 -11.70 -1.94
N GLU A 23 -1.10 -10.80 -1.43
CA GLU A 23 0.18 -11.18 -0.83
C GLU A 23 -0.02 -12.14 0.35
N THR A 24 0.82 -13.16 0.42
CA THR A 24 0.80 -14.21 1.46
C THR A 24 2.11 -14.29 2.24
N ASP A 25 3.16 -13.64 1.76
CA ASP A 25 4.42 -13.46 2.47
C ASP A 25 4.34 -12.20 3.34
N SER A 26 4.30 -12.39 4.66
CA SER A 26 4.24 -11.30 5.66
C SER A 26 5.46 -10.38 5.66
N SER A 27 6.51 -10.69 4.90
CA SER A 27 7.65 -9.81 4.72
C SER A 27 7.45 -8.75 3.64
N PHE A 28 6.37 -8.84 2.84
CA PHE A 28 6.05 -7.96 1.72
C PHE A 28 7.27 -7.72 0.81
N PRO A 29 7.77 -8.77 0.14
CA PRO A 29 9.11 -8.79 -0.45
C PRO A 29 9.22 -8.00 -1.77
N THR A 30 8.17 -7.31 -2.20
CA THR A 30 8.13 -6.63 -3.50
C THR A 30 7.56 -5.22 -3.42
N CYS A 31 8.10 -4.35 -4.28
CA CYS A 31 7.48 -3.10 -4.69
C CYS A 31 7.31 -3.01 -6.22
N LYS A 32 7.17 -4.16 -6.90
CA LYS A 32 6.89 -4.18 -8.34
C LYS A 32 5.51 -3.58 -8.62
N VAL A 33 5.41 -2.83 -9.70
CA VAL A 33 4.12 -2.36 -10.22
C VAL A 33 3.38 -3.55 -10.84
N ASP A 34 2.16 -3.81 -10.37
CA ASP A 34 1.24 -4.81 -10.92
C ASP A 34 0.19 -4.15 -11.83
N ARG A 35 -0.31 -2.98 -11.41
CA ARG A 35 -1.34 -2.23 -12.14
C ARG A 35 -1.06 -0.72 -12.15
N PRO A 36 -1.28 -0.02 -13.28
CA PRO A 36 -1.51 -0.59 -14.60
C PRO A 36 -0.29 -1.38 -15.08
N GLU A 37 -0.49 -2.31 -16.01
CA GLU A 37 0.62 -2.97 -16.68
C GLU A 37 1.54 -1.89 -17.29
N LYS A 38 2.84 -1.93 -16.97
CA LYS A 38 3.85 -0.94 -17.39
C LYS A 38 3.65 0.48 -16.83
N GLY A 39 2.90 0.64 -15.73
CA GLY A 39 2.84 1.90 -14.99
C GLY A 39 4.24 2.35 -14.56
N ASP A 40 4.56 3.63 -14.80
CA ASP A 40 5.84 4.20 -14.40
C ASP A 40 5.75 4.74 -12.97
N PRO A 41 6.40 4.09 -11.98
CA PRO A 41 6.32 4.51 -10.59
C PRO A 41 7.00 5.85 -10.31
N THR A 42 7.81 6.36 -11.24
CA THR A 42 8.45 7.67 -11.15
C THR A 42 7.51 8.81 -11.57
N VAL A 43 6.51 8.51 -12.42
CA VAL A 43 5.54 9.49 -12.94
C VAL A 43 4.21 9.43 -12.19
N LEU A 44 3.69 8.23 -11.95
CA LEU A 44 2.39 8.00 -11.33
C LEU A 44 2.44 8.17 -9.81
N MET A 45 1.29 8.42 -9.17
CA MET A 45 1.18 8.29 -7.71
C MET A 45 1.21 6.82 -7.30
N GLY A 46 1.70 6.49 -6.11
CA GLY A 46 1.83 5.09 -5.67
C GLY A 46 0.82 4.69 -4.60
N ILE A 47 0.12 3.59 -4.81
CA ILE A 47 -0.60 2.84 -3.77
C ILE A 47 0.23 1.59 -3.44
N MET A 48 0.72 1.51 -2.21
CA MET A 48 1.40 0.31 -1.73
C MET A 48 0.37 -0.61 -1.07
N ASN A 49 0.06 -1.73 -1.71
CA ASN A 49 -0.82 -2.75 -1.15
C ASN A 49 -0.07 -3.53 -0.06
N HIS A 50 -0.45 -3.28 1.19
CA HIS A 50 0.12 -3.89 2.38
C HIS A 50 -0.93 -4.76 3.10
N MET A 51 -1.73 -5.50 2.32
CA MET A 51 -2.78 -6.40 2.81
C MET A 51 -2.25 -7.84 2.81
N LEU A 52 -2.09 -8.43 4.00
CA LEU A 52 -1.67 -9.83 4.14
C LEU A 52 -2.87 -10.78 4.04
N ASN A 53 -2.70 -11.89 3.33
CA ASN A 53 -3.73 -12.88 3.10
C ASN A 53 -3.25 -14.29 3.48
N TYR A 54 -4.19 -15.16 3.80
CA TYR A 54 -4.02 -16.61 3.73
C TYR A 54 -4.36 -17.09 2.32
N ASP A 55 -3.63 -18.08 1.79
CA ASP A 55 -4.07 -18.89 0.66
C ASP A 55 -4.71 -20.18 1.20
N ILE A 56 -6.01 -20.34 0.93
CA ILE A 56 -6.75 -21.55 1.27
C ILE A 56 -7.24 -22.16 -0.05
N MET A 57 -6.48 -23.14 -0.55
CA MET A 57 -6.81 -23.90 -1.77
C MET A 57 -6.97 -23.01 -3.03
N GLY A 58 -6.14 -21.97 -3.16
CA GLY A 58 -6.14 -21.02 -4.28
C GLY A 58 -7.11 -19.85 -4.09
N VAL A 59 -7.75 -19.75 -2.93
CA VAL A 59 -8.58 -18.60 -2.56
C VAL A 59 -7.82 -17.78 -1.52
N VAL A 60 -7.55 -16.51 -1.86
CA VAL A 60 -6.96 -15.57 -0.91
C VAL A 60 -8.03 -15.01 0.04
N VAL A 61 -7.74 -15.07 1.34
CA VAL A 61 -8.63 -14.56 2.40
C VAL A 61 -7.81 -13.63 3.31
N PRO A 62 -8.29 -12.42 3.61
CA PRO A 62 -7.57 -11.48 4.48
C PRO A 62 -7.14 -12.10 5.83
N ASN A 63 -5.87 -11.93 6.20
CA ASN A 63 -5.31 -12.46 7.44
C ASN A 63 -5.60 -11.51 8.61
N GLN A 64 -6.81 -11.62 9.17
CA GLN A 64 -7.22 -10.81 10.31
C GLN A 64 -6.41 -11.12 11.59
N ALA A 65 -5.98 -12.37 11.78
CA ALA A 65 -5.33 -12.80 13.00
C ALA A 65 -3.95 -12.14 13.21
N ASP A 66 -3.24 -11.80 12.13
CA ASP A 66 -1.98 -11.08 12.17
C ASP A 66 -2.11 -9.59 11.82
N ALA A 67 -3.33 -9.03 11.78
CA ALA A 67 -3.55 -7.63 11.39
C ALA A 67 -2.73 -6.63 12.24
N GLU A 68 -2.57 -6.86 13.54
CA GLU A 68 -1.76 -6.00 14.42
C GLU A 68 -0.27 -5.97 14.01
N LYS A 69 0.28 -7.11 13.58
CA LYS A 69 1.67 -7.19 13.11
C LYS A 69 1.82 -6.60 11.72
N THR A 70 0.91 -6.93 10.81
CA THR A 70 0.87 -6.39 9.44
C THR A 70 0.78 -4.87 9.48
N ASN A 71 -0.11 -4.32 10.30
CA ASN A 71 -0.32 -2.88 10.41
C ASN A 71 0.63 -2.19 11.41
N SER A 72 1.71 -2.85 11.84
CA SER A 72 2.72 -2.21 12.70
C SER A 72 3.52 -1.15 11.92
N GLU A 73 4.02 -0.13 12.62
CA GLU A 73 4.85 0.91 11.99
C GLU A 73 6.09 0.28 11.34
N TYR A 74 6.67 -0.73 11.99
CA TYR A 74 7.81 -1.47 11.47
C TYR A 74 7.50 -2.16 10.14
N SER A 75 6.39 -2.90 10.05
CA SER A 75 6.01 -3.65 8.85
C SER A 75 5.74 -2.71 7.67
N ILE A 76 4.97 -1.65 7.91
CA ILE A 76 4.65 -0.63 6.92
C ILE A 76 5.92 0.07 6.43
N GLN A 77 6.75 0.57 7.35
CA GLN A 77 7.98 1.29 7.01
C GLN A 77 8.94 0.41 6.20
N LYS A 78 9.04 -0.88 6.51
CA LYS A 78 9.90 -1.81 5.78
C LYS A 78 9.53 -1.92 4.29
N GLN A 79 8.24 -1.98 3.95
CA GLN A 79 7.83 -2.01 2.55
C GLN A 79 7.95 -0.62 1.90
N VAL A 80 7.70 0.46 2.64
CA VAL A 80 7.94 1.83 2.15
C VAL A 80 9.42 2.02 1.77
N ASP A 81 10.36 1.58 2.61
CA ASP A 81 11.80 1.67 2.36
C ASP A 81 12.20 0.84 1.14
N LEU A 82 11.60 -0.34 0.96
CA LEU A 82 11.79 -1.16 -0.24
C LEU A 82 11.34 -0.41 -1.50
N CYS A 83 10.18 0.25 -1.45
CA CYS A 83 9.67 1.06 -2.55
C CYS A 83 10.54 2.28 -2.85
N GLU A 84 10.95 3.01 -1.82
CA GLU A 84 11.85 4.17 -1.95
C GLU A 84 13.19 3.74 -2.55
N SER A 85 13.75 2.60 -2.11
CA SER A 85 14.98 2.06 -2.68
C SER A 85 14.81 1.60 -4.14
N SER A 86 13.63 1.14 -4.54
CA SER A 86 13.37 0.65 -5.90
C SER A 86 13.17 1.79 -6.89
N TRP A 87 12.45 2.84 -6.48
CA TRP A 87 11.95 3.88 -7.39
C TRP A 87 12.48 5.29 -7.09
N GLY A 88 13.28 5.45 -6.03
CA GLY A 88 13.79 6.75 -5.59
C GLY A 88 12.71 7.66 -4.97
N ARG A 89 11.52 7.13 -4.71
CA ARG A 89 10.40 7.84 -4.08
C ARG A 89 9.50 6.89 -3.30
N ARG A 90 8.95 7.39 -2.20
CA ARG A 90 7.96 6.68 -1.38
C ARG A 90 6.60 6.58 -2.11
N PRO A 91 5.79 5.55 -1.81
CA PRO A 91 4.39 5.54 -2.21
C PRO A 91 3.63 6.72 -1.58
N ASN A 92 2.53 7.11 -2.21
CA ASN A 92 1.65 8.19 -1.75
C ASN A 92 0.60 7.67 -0.75
N VAL A 93 0.17 6.42 -0.91
CA VAL A 93 -0.88 5.77 -0.13
C VAL A 93 -0.40 4.39 0.31
N VAL A 94 -0.70 4.02 1.55
CA VAL A 94 -0.58 2.65 2.05
C VAL A 94 -1.99 2.08 2.17
N LEU A 95 -2.24 0.96 1.48
CA LEU A 95 -3.54 0.28 1.49
C LEU A 95 -3.47 -0.89 2.47
N LEU A 96 -4.37 -0.89 3.45
CA LEU A 96 -4.41 -1.85 4.56
C LEU A 96 -5.83 -2.42 4.73
N ASP A 97 -5.92 -3.64 5.24
CA ASP A 97 -7.13 -4.12 5.92
C ASP A 97 -7.10 -3.74 7.40
N TRP A 98 -8.27 -3.52 8.01
CA TRP A 98 -8.44 -3.17 9.43
C TRP A 98 -7.51 -2.04 9.91
N VAL A 99 -7.53 -0.92 9.21
CA VAL A 99 -6.72 0.30 9.50
C VAL A 99 -6.75 0.78 10.96
N ASN A 100 -7.74 0.35 11.73
CA ASN A 100 -7.91 0.66 13.16
C ASN A 100 -7.20 -0.33 14.11
N VAL A 101 -6.51 -1.34 13.59
CA VAL A 101 -5.75 -2.35 14.34
C VAL A 101 -4.26 -2.16 14.02
N GLY A 102 -3.40 -2.26 15.03
CA GLY A 102 -1.96 -1.99 14.91
C GLY A 102 -1.64 -0.50 15.03
N GLU A 103 -0.60 -0.06 14.34
CA GLU A 103 0.03 1.25 14.48
C GLU A 103 -0.09 2.09 13.19
N ALA A 104 -1.09 1.82 12.36
CA ALA A 104 -1.25 2.46 11.05
C ALA A 104 -1.28 4.00 11.11
N MET A 105 -1.90 4.57 12.16
CA MET A 105 -1.94 6.03 12.36
C MET A 105 -0.58 6.59 12.79
N ASP A 106 0.17 5.86 13.62
CA ASP A 106 1.52 6.27 14.02
C ASP A 106 2.47 6.23 12.80
N ALA A 107 2.36 5.18 11.97
CA ALA A 107 3.06 5.10 10.70
C ALA A 107 2.70 6.28 9.78
N GLN A 108 1.42 6.64 9.68
CA GLN A 108 0.97 7.79 8.89
C GLN A 108 1.58 9.10 9.40
N ILE A 109 1.55 9.36 10.71
CA ILE A 109 2.17 10.55 11.33
C ILE A 109 3.68 10.60 11.03
N SER A 110 4.36 9.47 11.19
CA SER A 110 5.80 9.32 10.98
C SER A 110 6.18 9.58 9.52
N LEU A 111 5.49 8.94 8.56
CA LEU A 111 5.73 9.07 7.12
C LEU A 111 5.45 10.47 6.57
N ASN A 112 4.57 11.23 7.23
CA ASN A 112 4.28 12.63 6.90
C ASN A 112 5.16 13.63 7.67
N GLY A 113 6.15 13.17 8.45
CA GLY A 113 7.09 14.05 9.15
C GLY A 113 6.47 14.82 10.32
N LEU A 114 5.35 14.35 10.87
CA LEU A 114 4.63 15.01 11.97
C LEU A 114 5.03 14.48 13.36
N ARG A 115 6.03 13.58 13.42
CA ARG A 115 6.53 13.06 14.69
C ARG A 115 7.32 14.16 15.41
N GLY A 116 6.70 14.76 16.43
CA GLY A 116 7.26 15.87 17.23
C GLY A 116 6.63 17.25 16.99
N SER A 117 5.63 17.39 16.12
CA SER A 117 4.93 18.67 15.88
C SER A 117 3.80 18.98 16.88
N HIS A 118 3.73 18.23 17.99
CA HIS A 118 2.75 18.40 19.08
C HIS A 118 3.40 18.58 20.46
N SER A 119 4.63 19.10 20.51
CA SER A 119 5.21 19.66 21.74
C SER A 119 4.76 21.11 21.95
#